data_AF-A0A6A8QQZ5-F1
#
_entry.id   AF-A0A6A8QQZ5-F1
#
_cell.length_a   1.000
_cell.length_b   1.000
_cell.length_c   1.000
_cell.angle_alpha   90.00
_cell.angle_beta   90.00
_cell.angle_gamma   90.00
#
_symmetry.space_group_name_H-M   'P 1'
#
loop_
_entity.id
_entity.type
_entity.pdbx_description
1 polymer ?
#
loop_
_entity_poly.entity_id
_entity_poly.type
_entity_poly.pdbx_seq_one_letter_code
_entity_poly.pdbx_strand_id
1 'polypeptide(L)'
;MFVTIAQAAEAAGAHAEHGGFFSEAETWVAITWLIVVALLARPVFRGITAALALRREKIRARIEEAERLRAEAQEMLATYQKKQRDALKEAEAIIANAKAEAQRLSQQAEADLDDLLKRREQQAVERIAQAESEALREVRNQAIDIAIGASRRLISDTLSAEQASALVDAAITDLPNRLH
;
A
#
# COMPACT_ATOMS: atom_id res chain seq x y z
N MET A 1 22.46 -69.87 -48.28
CA MET A 1 22.37 -70.77 -49.44
C MET A 1 21.40 -70.24 -50.51
N PHE A 2 21.37 -68.94 -50.81
CA PHE A 2 20.51 -68.38 -51.88
C PHE A 2 21.15 -67.22 -52.67
N VAL A 3 22.43 -66.92 -52.43
CA VAL A 3 23.16 -65.83 -53.10
C VAL A 3 23.94 -66.33 -54.34
N THR A 4 24.10 -67.65 -54.50
CA THR A 4 24.99 -68.23 -55.53
C THR A 4 24.32 -68.45 -56.89
N ILE A 5 22.99 -68.47 -56.98
CA ILE A 5 22.28 -68.72 -58.26
C ILE A 5 22.15 -67.44 -59.10
N ALA A 6 22.25 -66.25 -58.49
CA ALA A 6 22.21 -64.98 -59.21
C ALA A 6 23.52 -64.62 -59.92
N GLN A 7 24.68 -65.09 -59.42
CA GLN A 7 26.00 -64.84 -60.02
C GLN A 7 26.28 -65.71 -61.27
N ALA A 8 25.56 -66.80 -61.48
CA ALA A 8 25.77 -67.69 -62.63
C ALA A 8 25.15 -67.18 -63.94
N ALA A 9 24.26 -66.17 -63.88
CA ALA A 9 23.73 -65.50 -65.07
C ALA A 9 24.65 -64.38 -65.59
N GLU A 10 25.65 -63.96 -64.79
CA GLU A 10 26.56 -62.84 -65.09
C GLU A 10 27.73 -63.23 -66.03
N ALA A 11 27.91 -64.53 -66.34
CA ALA A 11 29.05 -65.03 -67.12
C ALA A 11 28.72 -65.50 -68.56
N ALA A 12 27.45 -65.46 -68.99
CA ALA A 12 27.03 -65.99 -70.30
C ALA A 12 26.70 -64.91 -71.35
N GLY A 13 27.16 -63.67 -71.16
CA GLY A 13 26.89 -62.53 -72.05
C GLY A 13 28.12 -61.92 -72.72
N ALA A 14 29.31 -62.51 -72.56
CA ALA A 14 30.54 -61.96 -73.12
C ALA A 14 30.88 -62.58 -74.48
N HIS A 15 30.03 -62.40 -75.48
CA HIS A 15 30.40 -62.60 -76.89
C HIS A 15 29.80 -61.52 -77.77
N ALA A 16 30.66 -60.61 -78.19
CA ALA A 16 30.41 -59.61 -79.21
C ALA A 16 30.10 -60.30 -80.54
N GLU A 17 28.82 -60.26 -80.92
CA GLU A 17 28.40 -60.27 -82.31
C GLU A 17 27.86 -58.86 -82.58
N HIS A 18 28.34 -58.19 -83.62
CA HIS A 18 27.79 -56.90 -84.08
C HIS A 18 26.40 -57.09 -84.69
N GLY A 19 25.43 -57.49 -83.86
CA GLY A 19 24.02 -57.22 -84.07
C GLY A 19 23.77 -55.77 -83.68
N GLY A 20 23.05 -55.02 -84.52
CA GLY A 20 22.87 -53.58 -84.32
C GLY A 20 22.42 -53.26 -82.89
N PHE A 21 22.90 -52.14 -82.34
CA PHE A 21 22.71 -51.58 -80.98
C PHE A 21 21.42 -51.94 -80.21
N PHE A 22 20.33 -52.23 -80.94
CA PHE A 22 19.04 -52.67 -80.43
C PHE A 22 18.90 -54.17 -80.10
N SER A 23 19.91 -55.02 -80.37
CA SER A 23 19.86 -56.48 -80.10
C SER A 23 20.51 -56.91 -78.78
N GLU A 24 21.24 -56.03 -78.10
CA GLU A 24 21.84 -56.32 -76.79
C GLU A 24 20.83 -56.11 -75.65
N ALA A 25 20.74 -57.08 -74.73
CA ALA A 25 19.85 -57.00 -73.58
C ALA A 25 20.17 -55.81 -72.65
N GLU A 26 21.45 -55.43 -72.59
CA GLU A 26 21.94 -54.30 -71.80
C GLU A 26 21.34 -52.97 -72.26
N THR A 27 21.12 -52.77 -73.56
CA THR A 27 20.51 -51.56 -74.12
C THR A 27 19.06 -51.38 -73.65
N TRP A 28 18.27 -52.45 -73.63
CA TRP A 28 16.88 -52.39 -73.13
C TRP A 28 16.80 -52.22 -71.61
N VAL A 29 17.75 -52.77 -70.85
CA VAL A 29 17.88 -52.51 -69.40
C VAL A 29 18.23 -51.03 -69.15
N ALA A 30 19.15 -50.46 -69.92
CA ALA A 30 19.50 -49.03 -69.82
C ALA A 30 18.32 -48.11 -70.18
N ILE A 31 17.56 -48.44 -71.22
CA ILE A 31 16.35 -47.70 -71.63
C ILE A 31 15.28 -47.75 -70.54
N THR A 32 14.99 -48.94 -70.01
CA THR A 32 13.99 -49.09 -68.92
C THR A 32 14.42 -48.38 -67.64
N TRP A 33 15.71 -48.44 -67.28
CA TRP A 33 16.27 -47.68 -66.16
C TRP A 33 16.10 -46.17 -66.37
N LEU A 34 16.43 -45.65 -67.56
CA LEU A 34 16.24 -44.24 -67.89
C LEU A 34 14.77 -43.81 -67.82
N ILE A 35 13.83 -44.63 -68.31
CA ILE A 35 12.39 -44.33 -68.24
C ILE A 35 11.92 -44.30 -66.77
N VAL A 36 12.33 -45.27 -65.95
CA VAL A 36 11.99 -45.30 -64.52
C VAL A 36 12.56 -44.08 -63.80
N VAL A 37 13.83 -43.74 -64.04
CA VAL A 37 14.47 -42.56 -63.49
C VAL A 37 13.76 -41.28 -63.94
N ALA A 38 13.39 -41.16 -65.21
CA ALA A 38 12.67 -40.00 -65.74
C ALA A 38 11.28 -39.84 -65.10
N LEU A 39 10.55 -40.93 -64.90
CA LEU A 39 9.24 -40.92 -64.24
C LEU A 39 9.35 -40.61 -62.74
N LEU A 40 10.38 -41.10 -62.05
CA LEU A 40 10.57 -40.90 -60.60
C LEU A 40 11.30 -39.59 -60.24
N ALA A 41 12.11 -39.02 -61.14
CA ALA A 41 12.87 -37.81 -60.86
C ALA A 41 11.96 -36.64 -60.44
N ARG A 42 10.85 -36.44 -61.15
CA ARG A 42 9.91 -35.34 -60.88
C ARG A 42 9.24 -35.42 -59.50
N PRO A 43 8.61 -36.55 -59.08
CA PRO A 43 8.01 -36.66 -57.75
C PRO A 43 9.05 -36.61 -56.62
N VAL A 44 10.22 -37.23 -56.79
CA VAL A 44 11.30 -37.20 -55.78
C VAL A 44 11.81 -35.78 -55.56
N PHE A 45 12.08 -35.04 -56.64
CA PHE A 45 12.55 -33.65 -56.54
C PHE A 45 11.50 -32.74 -55.90
N ARG A 46 10.21 -32.94 -56.22
CA ARG A 46 9.10 -32.22 -55.56
C ARG A 46 8.98 -32.56 -54.07
N GLY A 47 9.16 -33.82 -53.68
CA GLY A 47 9.12 -34.24 -52.28
C GLY A 47 10.24 -33.61 -51.44
N ILE A 48 11.46 -33.62 -51.95
CA ILE A 48 12.63 -33.02 -51.26
C ILE A 48 12.47 -31.50 -51.14
N THR A 49 12.06 -30.83 -52.21
CA THR A 49 11.86 -29.36 -52.20
C THR A 49 10.72 -28.95 -51.27
N ALA A 50 9.63 -29.72 -51.21
CA ALA A 50 8.53 -29.49 -50.27
C ALA A 50 8.96 -29.69 -48.81
N ALA A 51 9.72 -30.75 -48.50
CA ALA A 51 10.23 -30.98 -47.15
C ALA A 51 11.19 -29.87 -46.69
N LEU A 52 12.06 -29.40 -47.58
CA LEU A 52 12.94 -28.26 -47.31
C LEU A 52 12.16 -26.95 -47.16
N ALA A 53 11.11 -26.72 -47.95
CA ALA A 53 10.24 -25.56 -47.81
C ALA A 53 9.54 -25.56 -46.43
N LEU A 54 8.94 -26.68 -46.03
CA LEU A 54 8.30 -26.82 -44.72
C LEU A 54 9.29 -26.59 -43.58
N ARG A 55 10.52 -27.11 -43.70
CA ARG A 55 11.56 -26.89 -42.68
C ARG A 55 11.97 -25.42 -42.60
N ARG A 56 12.14 -24.75 -43.75
CA ARG A 56 12.43 -23.31 -43.79
C ARG A 56 11.33 -22.49 -43.14
N GLU A 57 10.07 -22.79 -43.44
CA GLU A 57 8.92 -22.11 -42.84
C GLU A 57 8.87 -22.30 -41.33
N LYS A 58 9.07 -23.53 -40.83
CA LYS A 58 9.14 -23.81 -39.39
C LYS A 58 10.28 -23.05 -38.70
N ILE A 59 11.46 -22.98 -39.32
CA ILE A 59 12.59 -22.23 -38.75
C ILE A 59 12.27 -20.74 -38.73
N ARG A 60 11.72 -20.20 -39.82
CA ARG A 60 11.33 -18.80 -39.92
C ARG A 60 10.30 -18.44 -38.85
N ALA A 61 9.24 -19.24 -38.70
CA ALA A 61 8.22 -19.03 -37.68
C ALA A 61 8.81 -19.04 -36.25
N ARG A 62 9.75 -19.94 -35.95
CA ARG A 62 10.44 -19.97 -34.64
C ARG A 62 11.32 -18.75 -34.39
N ILE A 63 11.98 -18.23 -35.43
CA ILE A 63 12.80 -17.02 -35.33
C ILE A 63 11.89 -15.81 -35.09
N GLU A 64 10.82 -15.67 -35.86
CA GLU A 64 9.84 -14.58 -35.71
C GLU A 64 9.19 -14.62 -34.31
N GLU A 65 8.85 -15.81 -33.80
CA GLU A 65 8.34 -15.97 -32.44
C GLU A 65 9.38 -15.60 -31.38
N ALA A 66 10.65 -16.02 -31.55
CA ALA A 66 11.72 -15.67 -30.62
C ALA A 66 12.02 -14.16 -30.61
N GLU A 67 11.99 -13.51 -31.77
CA GLU A 67 12.12 -12.05 -31.88
C GLU A 67 10.96 -11.33 -31.21
N ARG A 68 9.72 -11.81 -31.42
CA ARG A 68 8.54 -11.26 -30.74
C ARG A 68 8.64 -11.40 -29.23
N LEU A 69 8.98 -12.59 -28.72
CA LEU A 69 9.15 -12.83 -27.28
C LEU A 69 10.27 -11.97 -26.69
N ARG A 70 11.35 -11.75 -27.43
CA ARG A 70 12.43 -10.86 -27.00
C ARG A 70 11.96 -9.41 -26.91
N ALA A 71 11.19 -8.94 -27.90
CA ALA A 71 10.63 -7.60 -27.89
C ALA A 71 9.65 -7.40 -26.71
N GLU A 72 8.75 -8.35 -26.48
CA GLU A 72 7.82 -8.35 -25.35
C GLU A 72 8.57 -8.35 -24.00
N ALA A 73 9.64 -9.16 -23.86
CA ALA A 73 10.45 -9.18 -22.64
C ALA A 73 11.18 -7.85 -22.41
N GLN A 74 11.67 -7.20 -23.46
CA GLN A 74 12.31 -5.89 -23.37
C GLN A 74 11.33 -4.79 -22.99
N GLU A 75 10.13 -4.79 -23.59
CA GLU A 75 9.05 -3.86 -23.24
C GLU A 75 8.59 -4.05 -21.80
N MET A 76 8.42 -5.30 -21.38
CA MET A 76 8.08 -5.65 -20.01
C MET A 76 9.15 -5.14 -19.05
N LEU A 77 10.43 -5.42 -19.31
CA LEU A 77 11.54 -4.94 -18.48
C LEU A 77 11.54 -3.41 -18.35
N ALA A 78 11.39 -2.69 -19.46
CA ALA A 78 11.33 -1.23 -19.45
C ALA A 78 10.13 -0.72 -18.62
N THR A 79 8.98 -1.38 -18.75
CA THR A 79 7.77 -1.06 -17.98
C THR A 79 7.99 -1.30 -16.48
N TYR A 80 8.60 -2.41 -16.09
CA TYR A 80 8.90 -2.70 -14.69
C TYR A 80 9.93 -1.74 -14.09
N GLN A 81 10.98 -1.39 -14.84
CA GLN A 81 11.96 -0.39 -14.41
C GLN A 81 11.31 0.99 -14.21
N LYS A 82 10.42 1.39 -15.13
CA LYS A 82 9.65 2.63 -15.00
C LYS A 82 8.75 2.56 -13.75
N LYS A 83 7.97 1.49 -13.58
CA LYS A 83 7.10 1.29 -12.41
C LYS A 83 7.88 1.29 -11.11
N GLN A 84 9.06 0.67 -11.07
CA GLN A 84 9.93 0.67 -9.90
C GLN A 84 10.39 2.09 -9.54
N ARG A 85 10.86 2.85 -10.52
CA ARG A 85 11.27 4.25 -10.30
C ARG A 85 10.11 5.12 -9.85
N ASP A 86 8.94 4.95 -10.45
CA ASP A 86 7.75 5.73 -10.11
C ASP A 86 7.26 5.35 -8.70
N ALA A 87 7.31 4.06 -8.32
CA ALA A 87 6.99 3.61 -6.97
C ALA A 87 7.97 4.14 -5.90
N LEU A 88 9.27 4.23 -6.22
CA LEU A 88 10.26 4.84 -5.32
C LEU A 88 9.98 6.33 -5.10
N LYS A 89 9.67 7.07 -6.18
CA LYS A 89 9.29 8.49 -6.08
C LYS A 89 8.01 8.68 -5.26
N GLU A 90 7.02 7.83 -5.46
CA GLU A 90 5.77 7.87 -4.70
C GLU A 90 6.03 7.59 -3.22
N ALA A 91 6.86 6.60 -2.90
CA ALA A 91 7.25 6.30 -1.51
C ALA A 91 7.98 7.49 -0.86
N GLU A 92 8.92 8.11 -1.57
CA GLU A 92 9.61 9.32 -1.11
C GLU A 92 8.63 10.48 -0.87
N ALA A 93 7.66 10.68 -1.78
CA ALA A 93 6.62 11.69 -1.65
C ALA A 93 5.70 11.41 -0.44
N ILE A 94 5.30 10.17 -0.22
CA ILE A 94 4.52 9.75 0.95
C ILE A 94 5.28 10.08 2.24
N ILE A 95 6.57 9.73 2.30
CA ILE A 95 7.39 10.00 3.50
C ILE A 95 7.55 11.51 3.72
N ALA A 96 7.78 12.28 2.65
CA ALA A 96 7.91 13.74 2.74
C ALA A 96 6.61 14.38 3.24
N ASN A 97 5.46 13.99 2.67
CA ASN A 97 4.14 14.45 3.09
C ASN A 97 3.83 14.06 4.53
N ALA A 98 4.13 12.83 4.94
CA ALA A 98 3.93 12.36 6.31
C ALA A 98 4.77 13.17 7.31
N LYS A 99 6.02 13.51 6.98
CA LYS A 99 6.88 14.36 7.81
C LYS A 99 6.34 15.79 7.91
N ALA A 100 5.95 16.38 6.79
CA ALA A 100 5.38 17.73 6.76
C ALA A 100 4.08 17.80 7.58
N GLU A 101 3.22 16.79 7.45
CA GLU A 101 1.97 16.72 8.19
C GLU A 101 2.19 16.46 9.68
N ALA A 102 3.14 15.60 10.05
CA ALA A 102 3.52 15.40 11.44
C ALA A 102 4.06 16.70 12.08
N GLN A 103 4.88 17.46 11.35
CA GLN A 103 5.39 18.74 11.83
C GLN A 103 4.27 19.77 11.99
N ARG A 104 3.34 19.85 11.03
CA ARG A 104 2.17 20.73 11.10
C ARG A 104 1.28 20.38 12.29
N LEU A 105 1.03 19.09 12.51
CA LEU A 105 0.23 18.60 13.63
C LEU A 105 0.92 18.87 14.97
N SER A 106 2.24 18.69 15.06
CA SER A 106 3.01 19.00 16.28
C SER A 106 2.91 20.48 16.62
N GLN A 107 3.10 21.38 15.64
CA GLN A 107 2.97 22.82 15.86
C GLN A 107 1.55 23.22 16.29
N GLN A 108 0.53 22.63 15.66
CA GLN A 108 -0.86 22.87 16.04
C GLN A 108 -1.15 22.36 17.46
N ALA A 109 -0.67 21.16 17.80
CA ALA A 109 -0.83 20.58 19.14
C ALA A 109 -0.11 21.41 20.22
N GLU A 110 1.08 21.94 19.93
CA GLU A 110 1.79 22.86 20.83
C GLU A 110 1.00 24.15 21.06
N ALA A 111 0.47 24.77 20.00
CA ALA A 111 -0.36 25.96 20.12
C ALA A 111 -1.65 25.70 20.91
N ASP A 112 -2.35 24.60 20.62
CA ASP A 112 -3.56 24.20 21.33
C ASP A 112 -3.27 23.91 22.82
N LEU A 113 -2.11 23.29 23.11
CA LEU A 113 -1.68 23.00 24.48
C LEU A 113 -1.36 24.28 25.26
N ASP A 114 -0.65 25.23 24.66
CA ASP A 114 -0.34 26.52 25.29
C ASP A 114 -1.63 27.30 25.62
N ASP A 115 -2.58 27.32 24.69
CA ASP A 115 -3.90 27.91 24.89
C ASP A 115 -4.70 27.20 26.01
N LEU A 116 -4.65 25.87 26.07
CA LEU A 116 -5.28 25.09 27.13
C LEU A 116 -4.63 25.39 28.49
N LEU A 117 -3.30 25.47 28.55
CA LEU A 117 -2.57 25.77 29.77
C LEU A 117 -2.92 27.17 30.29
N LYS A 118 -2.93 28.19 29.42
CA LYS A 118 -3.35 29.56 29.79
C LYS A 118 -4.76 29.60 30.36
N ARG A 119 -5.72 28.91 29.72
CA ARG A 119 -7.10 28.82 30.23
C ARG A 119 -7.17 28.11 31.58
N ARG A 120 -6.39 27.04 31.76
CA ARG A 120 -6.34 26.29 33.03
C ARG A 120 -5.70 27.10 34.15
N GLU A 121 -4.66 27.88 33.83
CA GLU A 121 -4.02 28.79 34.77
C GLU A 121 -5.01 29.87 35.22
N GLN A 122 -5.70 30.53 34.29
CA GLN A 122 -6.74 31.52 34.61
C GLN A 122 -7.84 30.92 35.50
N GLN A 123 -8.35 29.74 35.16
CA GLN A 123 -9.35 29.05 35.98
C GLN A 123 -8.82 28.70 37.38
N ALA A 124 -7.54 28.33 37.51
CA ALA A 124 -6.94 28.04 38.80
C ALA A 124 -6.82 29.32 39.65
N VAL A 125 -6.38 30.43 39.05
CA VAL A 125 -6.30 31.74 39.71
C VAL A 125 -7.68 32.22 40.17
N GLU A 126 -8.70 32.11 39.31
CA GLU A 126 -10.08 32.47 39.67
C GLU A 126 -10.62 31.61 40.83
N ARG A 127 -10.34 30.31 40.84
CA ARG A 127 -10.72 29.42 41.95
C ARG A 127 -9.99 29.77 43.25
N ILE A 128 -8.71 30.10 43.18
CA ILE A 128 -7.93 30.54 44.35
C ILE A 128 -8.55 31.83 44.91
N ALA A 129 -8.82 32.83 44.06
CA ALA A 129 -9.43 34.08 44.49
C ALA A 129 -10.83 33.88 45.12
N GLN A 130 -11.64 32.99 44.55
CA GLN A 130 -12.94 32.62 45.14
C GLN A 130 -12.77 31.96 46.51
N ALA A 131 -11.86 30.98 46.64
CA ALA A 131 -11.58 30.30 47.90
C ALA A 131 -11.01 31.26 48.96
N GLU A 132 -10.15 32.20 48.59
CA GLU A 132 -9.63 33.25 49.48
C GLU A 132 -10.76 34.14 50.00
N SER A 133 -11.65 34.61 49.11
CA SER A 133 -12.81 35.41 49.50
C SER A 133 -13.76 34.63 50.42
N GLU A 134 -13.96 33.34 50.18
CA GLU A 134 -14.79 32.48 51.03
C GLU A 134 -14.16 32.27 52.40
N ALA A 135 -12.86 31.97 52.47
CA ALA A 135 -12.10 31.82 53.71
C ALA A 135 -12.10 33.12 54.55
N LEU A 136 -11.95 34.28 53.90
CA LEU A 136 -12.04 35.59 54.56
C LEU A 136 -13.42 35.85 55.16
N ARG A 137 -14.50 35.46 54.46
CA ARG A 137 -15.87 35.56 54.98
C ARG A 137 -16.07 34.62 56.17
N GLU A 138 -15.58 33.39 56.07
CA GLU A 138 -15.66 32.41 57.16
C GLU A 138 -14.95 32.89 58.43
N VAL A 139 -13.72 33.39 58.32
CA VAL A 139 -12.97 33.96 59.45
C VAL A 139 -13.70 35.15 60.06
N ARG A 140 -14.27 36.03 59.23
CA ARG A 140 -15.04 37.18 59.71
C ARG A 140 -16.30 36.74 60.46
N ASN A 141 -17.02 35.75 59.94
CA ASN A 141 -18.21 35.22 60.59
C ASN A 141 -17.87 34.59 61.94
N GLN A 142 -16.81 33.78 62.02
CA GLN A 142 -16.34 33.23 63.29
C GLN A 142 -15.94 34.31 64.30
N ALA A 143 -15.27 35.38 63.85
CA ALA A 143 -14.93 36.50 64.71
C ALA A 143 -16.19 37.23 65.24
N ILE A 144 -17.21 37.42 64.39
CA ILE A 144 -18.50 37.99 64.78
C ILE A 144 -19.19 37.09 65.82
N ASP A 145 -19.22 35.77 65.61
CA ASP A 145 -19.84 34.84 66.54
C ASP A 145 -19.15 34.85 67.91
N ILE A 146 -17.81 34.90 67.93
CA ILE A 146 -17.03 35.04 69.16
C ILE A 146 -17.33 36.38 69.86
N ALA A 147 -17.38 37.48 69.11
CA ALA A 147 -17.67 38.81 69.65
C ALA A 147 -19.09 38.90 70.24
N ILE A 148 -20.10 38.34 69.55
CA ILE A 148 -21.48 38.24 70.04
C ILE A 148 -21.52 37.36 71.29
N GLY A 149 -20.83 36.21 71.28
CA GLY A 149 -20.77 35.30 72.43
C GLY A 149 -20.08 35.90 73.65
N ALA A 150 -19.04 36.71 73.45
CA ALA A 150 -18.37 37.48 74.51
C ALA A 150 -19.25 38.62 75.03
N SER A 151 -19.91 39.36 74.13
CA SER A 151 -20.84 40.44 74.49
C SER A 151 -22.02 39.92 75.29
N ARG A 152 -22.60 38.77 74.90
CA ARG A 152 -23.67 38.09 75.65
C ARG A 152 -23.21 37.74 77.07
N ARG A 153 -22.02 37.16 77.22
CA ARG A 153 -21.44 36.85 78.54
C ARG A 153 -21.22 38.10 79.38
N LEU A 154 -20.62 39.14 78.81
CA LEU A 154 -20.39 40.41 79.51
C LEU A 154 -21.71 41.04 79.99
N ILE A 155 -22.74 41.08 79.14
CA ILE A 155 -24.07 41.57 79.52
C ILE A 155 -24.64 40.72 80.65
N SER A 156 -24.59 39.38 80.56
CA SER A 156 -25.08 38.50 81.62
C SER A 156 -24.34 38.70 82.96
N ASP A 157 -23.04 38.98 82.92
CA ASP A 157 -22.22 39.15 84.13
C ASP A 157 -22.35 40.54 84.77
N THR A 158 -22.72 41.56 84.00
CA THR A 158 -22.75 42.97 84.46
C THR A 158 -24.15 43.56 84.66
N LEU A 159 -25.20 42.92 84.13
CA LEU A 159 -26.56 43.45 84.17
C LEU A 159 -27.19 43.27 85.57
N SER A 160 -27.43 44.38 86.26
CA SER A 160 -28.19 44.38 87.52
C SER A 160 -29.70 44.35 87.29
N ALA A 161 -30.48 43.97 88.32
CA ALA A 161 -31.94 43.94 88.24
C ALA A 161 -32.55 45.32 87.92
N GLU A 162 -32.02 46.41 88.49
CA GLU A 162 -32.43 47.77 88.15
C GLU A 162 -32.15 48.13 86.67
N GLN A 163 -30.98 47.78 86.14
CA GLN A 163 -30.61 48.08 84.75
C GLN A 163 -31.45 47.29 83.75
N ALA A 164 -31.79 46.04 84.07
CA ALA A 164 -32.69 45.22 83.27
C ALA A 164 -34.11 45.82 83.22
N SER A 165 -34.64 46.28 84.35
CA SER A 165 -35.96 46.93 84.41
C SER A 165 -35.98 48.22 83.58
N ALA A 166 -34.94 49.06 83.70
CA ALA A 166 -34.82 50.29 82.93
C ALA A 166 -34.78 50.05 81.40
N LEU A 167 -34.13 48.96 80.95
CA LEU A 167 -34.12 48.58 79.53
C LEU A 167 -35.50 48.13 79.02
N VAL A 168 -36.29 47.45 79.85
CA VAL A 168 -37.66 47.05 79.52
C VAL A 168 -38.55 48.28 79.38
N ASP A 169 -38.48 49.22 80.31
CA ASP A 169 -39.26 50.46 80.27
C ASP A 169 -38.87 51.32 79.05
N ALA A 170 -37.58 51.39 78.72
CA ALA A 170 -37.11 52.06 77.51
C ALA A 170 -37.61 51.39 76.21
N ALA A 171 -37.61 50.05 76.14
CA ALA A 171 -38.14 49.31 74.99
C ALA A 171 -39.65 49.50 74.80
N ILE A 172 -40.42 49.54 75.91
CA ILE A 172 -41.86 49.84 75.89
C ILE A 172 -42.09 51.28 75.40
N THR A 173 -41.21 52.21 75.77
CA THR A 173 -41.29 53.62 75.34
C THR A 173 -40.89 53.82 73.88
N ASP A 174 -39.99 52.99 73.31
CA ASP A 174 -39.55 53.09 71.90
C ASP A 174 -40.50 52.37 70.91
N LEU A 175 -41.34 51.44 71.39
CA LEU A 175 -42.30 50.68 70.58
C LEU A 175 -43.20 51.54 69.67
N PRO A 176 -43.77 52.67 70.14
CA PRO A 176 -44.62 53.54 69.31
C PRO A 176 -43.88 54.18 68.13
N ASN A 177 -42.58 54.44 68.25
CA ASN A 177 -41.78 55.11 67.21
C ASN A 177 -41.40 54.17 66.04
N ARG A 178 -41.52 52.84 66.21
CA ARG A 178 -41.21 51.84 65.17
C ARG A 178 -42.44 51.24 64.50
N LEU A 179 -43.64 51.66 64.92
CA LEU A 179 -44.93 51.23 64.37
C LEU A 179 -45.58 52.29 63.46
N HIS A 180 -44.76 53.14 62.84
CA HIS A 180 -45.16 54.06 61.76
C HIS A 180 -44.59 53.60 60.41
#